data_AF-A0A918YQ73-F1
#
_entry.id   AF-A0A918YQ73-F1
#
_cell.length_a   1.000
_cell.length_b   1.000
_cell.length_c   1.000
_cell.angle_alpha   90.00
_cell.angle_beta   90.00
_cell.angle_gamma   90.00
#
_symmetry.space_group_name_H-M   'P 1'
#
loop_
_entity.id
_entity.type
_entity.pdbx_description
1 polymer ?
#
loop_
_entity_poly.entity_id
_entity_poly.type
_entity_poly.pdbx_seq_one_letter_code
_entity_poly.pdbx_strand_id
1 'polypeptide(L)' 'MWDRFDPRVFLRDSRRLSRVQAAFSAAYYLPRVGSIAVGTDEPSHLRELVGGLAAQVEERTVQEYRRLLRDRSRDQTA' A
#
# COMPACT_ATOMS: atom_id res chain seq x y z
N MET A 1 -11.57 8.31 3.58
CA MET A 1 -11.37 6.85 3.38
C MET A 1 -10.17 6.34 4.19
N TRP A 2 -9.01 7.00 4.13
CA TRP A 2 -7.78 6.58 4.82
C TRP A 2 -7.75 6.78 6.35
N ASP A 3 -8.79 7.37 6.95
CA ASP A 3 -8.87 7.50 8.42
C ASP A 3 -9.26 6.19 9.12
N ARG A 4 -9.81 5.23 8.36
CA ARG A 4 -10.29 3.96 8.91
C ARG A 4 -9.22 2.88 8.97
N PHE A 5 -8.13 3.05 8.21
CA PHE A 5 -7.08 2.05 8.08
C PHE A 5 -5.72 2.74 7.86
N ASP A 6 -4.72 2.39 8.67
CA ASP A 6 -3.36 2.91 8.51
C ASP A 6 -2.53 1.97 7.60
N PRO A 7 -2.19 2.38 6.36
CA PRO A 7 -1.44 1.55 5.41
C PRO A 7 -0.01 1.26 5.85
N ARG A 8 0.50 1.99 6.83
CA ARG A 8 1.85 1.81 7.38
C ARG A 8 2.09 0.41 7.94
N VAL A 9 1.04 -0.33 8.28
CA VAL A 9 1.13 -1.73 8.74
C VAL A 9 1.80 -2.67 7.72
N PHE A 10 1.76 -2.33 6.43
CA PHE A 10 2.36 -3.13 5.35
C PHE A 10 3.83 -2.80 5.09
N LEU A 11 4.41 -1.84 5.79
CA LEU A 11 5.70 -1.25 5.47
C LEU A 11 6.65 -1.29 6.68
N ARG A 12 7.93 -1.52 6.40
CA ARG A 12 9.02 -1.45 7.38
C ARG A 12 9.33 0.00 7.72
N ASP A 13 9.69 0.24 8.99
CA ASP A 13 10.12 1.56 9.51
C ASP A 13 9.20 2.73 9.10
N SER A 14 7.91 2.44 8.99
CA SER A 14 6.90 3.29 8.34
C SER A 14 6.43 4.49 9.16
N ARG A 15 6.97 4.67 10.38
CA ARG A 15 6.66 5.81 11.26
C ARG A 15 6.96 7.17 10.62
N ARG A 16 7.94 7.20 9.71
CA ARG A 16 8.36 8.42 8.99
C ARG A 16 7.57 8.69 7.71
N LEU A 17 6.81 7.71 7.21
CA LEU A 17 6.04 7.85 5.97
C LEU A 17 4.72 8.54 6.28
N SER A 18 4.24 9.42 5.41
CA SER A 18 2.84 9.89 5.49
C SER A 18 1.87 8.74 5.19
N ARG A 19 0.59 8.89 5.53
CA ARG A 19 -0.43 7.89 5.17
C ARG A 19 -0.59 7.77 3.65
N VAL A 20 -0.42 8.86 2.91
CA VAL A 20 -0.50 8.88 1.44
C VAL A 20 0.67 8.12 0.84
N GLN A 21 1.90 8.37 1.32
CA GLN A 21 3.08 7.60 0.92
C GLN A 21 2.90 6.12 1.24
N ALA A 22 2.39 5.81 2.43
CA ALA A 22 2.18 4.42 2.82
C ALA A 22 1.12 3.73 1.94
N ALA A 23 0.02 4.42 1.62
CA ALA A 23 -1.03 3.89 0.73
C ALA A 23 -0.48 3.64 -0.68
N PHE A 24 0.27 4.59 -1.23
CA PHE A 24 0.89 4.47 -2.54
C PHE A 24 1.85 3.29 -2.62
N SER A 25 2.78 3.17 -1.67
CA SER A 25 3.73 2.06 -1.65
C SER A 25 2.99 0.73 -1.41
N ALA A 26 2.05 0.68 -0.46
CA ALA A 26 1.27 -0.54 -0.21
C ALA A 26 0.47 -0.99 -1.44
N ALA A 27 -0.15 -0.06 -2.19
CA ALA A 27 -0.90 -0.38 -3.41
C ALA A 27 -0.02 -1.03 -4.49
N TYR A 28 1.28 -0.68 -4.53
CA TYR A 28 2.22 -1.30 -5.47
C TYR A 28 2.45 -2.77 -5.14
N TYR A 29 2.38 -3.10 -3.85
CA TYR A 29 2.64 -4.43 -3.34
C TYR A 29 1.38 -5.20 -2.99
N LEU A 30 0.18 -4.64 -3.10
CA LEU A 30 -1.08 -5.30 -2.71
C LEU A 30 -2.21 -5.04 -3.70
N PRO A 31 -2.31 -5.83 -4.80
CA PRO A 31 -1.42 -6.90 -5.26
C PRO A 31 -0.11 -6.36 -5.86
N ARG A 32 0.90 -7.23 -6.10
CA ARG A 32 2.14 -6.78 -6.77
C ARG A 32 1.83 -6.40 -8.21
N VAL A 33 1.96 -5.11 -8.53
CA VAL A 33 1.76 -4.58 -9.89
C VAL A 33 3.07 -4.12 -10.51
N GLY A 34 3.11 -4.00 -11.85
CA GLY A 34 4.27 -3.45 -12.55
C GLY A 34 4.34 -1.93 -12.52
N SER A 35 3.19 -1.26 -12.44
CA SER A 35 3.05 0.20 -12.44
C SER A 35 1.79 0.64 -11.69
N ILE A 36 1.77 1.89 -11.22
CA ILE A 36 0.60 2.56 -10.66
C ILE A 36 0.38 3.86 -11.44
N ALA A 37 -0.85 4.08 -11.91
CA ALA A 37 -1.27 5.38 -12.40
C ALA A 37 -1.64 6.27 -11.20
N VAL A 38 -1.03 7.45 -11.10
CA VAL A 38 -1.33 8.45 -10.08
C VAL A 38 -1.85 9.71 -10.77
N GLY A 39 -2.96 10.25 -10.28
CA GLY A 39 -3.49 11.55 -10.68
C GLY A 39 -3.28 12.55 -9.55
N THR A 40 -2.78 13.73 -9.89
CA THR A 40 -2.79 14.88 -8.98
C THR A 40 -3.20 16.13 -9.73
N ASP A 41 -3.93 17.00 -9.06
CA ASP A 41 -4.19 18.39 -9.44
C ASP A 41 -3.14 19.34 -8.86
N GLU A 42 -2.36 18.90 -7.87
CA GLU A 42 -1.31 19.69 -7.24
C GLU A 42 0.10 19.05 -7.42
N PRO A 43 1.08 19.76 -8.00
CA PRO A 43 2.43 19.23 -8.22
C PRO A 43 3.18 18.82 -6.94
N SER A 44 2.84 19.40 -5.79
CA SER A 44 3.44 19.07 -4.49
C SER A 44 3.15 17.63 -4.07
N HIS A 45 1.96 17.10 -4.38
CA HIS A 45 1.59 15.72 -4.06
C HIS A 45 2.41 14.68 -4.83
N LEU A 46 2.82 14.95 -6.08
CA LEU A 46 3.73 14.05 -6.80
C LEU A 46 5.08 13.94 -6.09
N ARG A 47 5.59 15.05 -5.58
CA ARG A 47 6.83 15.07 -4.81
C ARG A 47 6.70 14.26 -3.51
N GLU A 48 5.55 14.34 -2.85
CA GLU A 48 5.26 13.52 -1.68
C GLU A 48 5.29 12.02 -2.02
N LEU A 49 4.65 11.61 -3.12
CA LEU A 49 4.62 10.22 -3.57
C LEU A 49 6.01 9.68 -3.93
N VAL A 50 6.84 10.49 -4.60
CA VAL A 50 8.24 10.15 -4.90
C VAL A 50 9.01 9.88 -3.61
N GLY A 51 8.74 10.61 -2.52
CA GLY A 51 9.31 10.36 -1.20
C GLY A 51 8.94 8.99 -0.60
N GLY A 52 7.86 8.36 -1.05
CA GLY A 52 7.44 7.02 -0.64
C GLY A 52 8.11 5.87 -1.39
N LEU A 53 8.84 6.15 -2.49
CA LEU A 53 9.46 5.09 -3.32
C LEU A 53 10.55 4.29 -2.61
N ALA A 54 11.20 4.88 -1.60
CA ALA A 54 12.19 4.18 -0.79
C ALA A 54 11.58 3.28 0.30
N ALA A 55 10.25 3.29 0.47
CA ALA A 55 9.58 2.49 1.48
C ALA A 55 9.77 1.00 1.20
N GLN A 56 10.19 0.27 2.23
CA GLN A 56 10.33 -1.18 2.16
C GLN A 56 9.08 -1.87 2.69
N VAL A 57 8.77 -3.02 2.12
CA VAL A 57 7.60 -3.83 2.51
C VAL A 57 7.92 -4.66 3.73
N GLU A 58 6.94 -4.77 4.63
CA GLU A 58 6.95 -5.84 5.63
C GLU A 58 6.37 -7.11 5.01
N GLU A 59 7.27 -7.94 4.44
CA GLU A 59 6.91 -9.09 3.61
C GLU A 59 5.96 -10.06 4.31
N ARG A 60 6.17 -10.29 5.61
CA ARG A 60 5.33 -11.19 6.41
C ARG A 60 3.87 -10.71 6.41
N THR A 61 3.64 -9.44 6.74
CA THR A 61 2.30 -8.85 6.79
C THR A 61 1.63 -8.90 5.42
N VAL A 62 2.37 -8.59 4.36
CA VAL A 62 1.85 -8.62 2.99
C VAL A 62 1.48 -10.05 2.54
N GLN A 63 2.31 -11.04 2.85
CA GLN A 63 2.02 -12.44 2.51
C GLN A 63 0.77 -12.95 3.25
N GLU A 64 0.64 -12.62 4.53
CA GLU A 64 -0.50 -13.01 5.36
C GLU A 64 -1.79 -12.36 4.86
N TYR A 65 -1.76 -11.06 4.56
CA TYR A 65 -2.92 -10.37 4.00
C TYR A 65 -3.35 -10.94 2.64
N ARG A 66 -2.40 -11.23 1.74
CA ARG A 66 -2.70 -11.89 0.45
C ARG A 66 -3.30 -13.28 0.64
N ARG A 67 -2.86 -14.03 1.66
CA ARG A 67 -3.48 -15.32 2.00
C ARG A 67 -4.93 -15.12 2.42
N LEU A 68 -5.21 -14.19 3.32
CA LEU A 68 -6.58 -13.89 3.78
C LEU A 68 -7.50 -13.47 2.62
N LEU A 69 -7.00 -12.66 1.69
CA LEU A 69 -7.76 -12.27 0.49
C LEU A 69 -8.11 -13.48 -0.40
N ARG A 70 -7.17 -14.41 -0.59
CA ARG A 70 -7.40 -15.64 -1.36
C ARG A 70 -8.41 -16.56 -0.68
N ASP A 71 -8.29 -16.75 0.63
CA ASP A 71 -9.19 -17.62 1.39
C ASP A 71 -10.61 -17.06 1.36
N ARG A 72 -10.78 -15.74 1.60
CA ARG A 72 -12.08 -15.06 1.47
C ARG A 72 -12.66 -15.11 0.06
N SER A 73 -11.82 -15.07 -0.99
CA SER A 73 -12.29 -15.18 -2.37
C SER A 73 -12.85 -16.58 -2.66
N ARG A 74 -12.25 -17.63 -2.09
CA ARG A 74 -12.73 -19.01 -2.22
C ARG A 74 -14.08 -19.17 -1.54
N ASP A 75 -14.23 -18.66 -0.32
CA ASP A 75 -15.50 -18.71 0.43
C ASP A 75 -16.65 -17.96 -0.27
N GLN A 76 -16.36 -16.94 -1.08
CA GLN A 76 -17.36 -16.18 -1.84
C GLN A 76 -17.76 -16.83 -3.18
N THR A 77 -16.99 -17.80 -3.66
CA THR A 77 -17.25 -18.50 -4.94
C THR A 77 -17.86 -19.89 -4.72
N ALA A 78 -17.93 -20.35 -3.47
CA ALA A 78 -18.55 -21.60 -3.03
C ALA A 78 -20.01 -21.37 -2.60
#